data_AF-A0A942D0M4-F1
#
_entry.id   AF-A0A942D0M4-F1
#
_cell.length_a   1.000
_cell.length_b   1.000
_cell.length_c   1.000
_cell.angle_alpha   90.00
_cell.angle_beta   90.00
_cell.angle_gamma   90.00
#
_symmetry.space_group_name_H-M   'P 1'
#
loop_
_entity.id
_entity.type
_entity.pdbx_description
1 polymer ?
#
loop_
_entity_poly.entity_id
_entity_poly.type
_entity_poly.pdbx_seq_one_letter_code
_entity_poly.pdbx_strand_id
1 'polypeptide(L)'
;MEAATKERELSGDKAKRIVDAMRDSVARRGAAGSTFEHVAREAGVSRGLLHYYFGTKERLLVEVVRRDSELRVARLDEMLGEARSADDVLDVLVSSLTDLIENEPSFFLLIYELFSAGRRHPEIQEEVGKLFSHTRTHVADVLRLKEQEGVLSLRFDAEATVAYLLALGDGFALQALSDPNLDDRAAVEAGAASARFLLVKE
;
A
#
# COMPACT_ATOMS: atom_id res chain seq x y z
N MET A 1 12.89 -35.17 -4.81
CA MET A 1 12.21 -33.92 -5.21
C MET A 1 11.28 -33.43 -4.10
N GLU A 2 10.45 -34.31 -3.50
CA GLU A 2 9.54 -33.96 -2.39
C GLU A 2 10.20 -33.29 -1.16
N ALA A 3 11.40 -33.71 -0.75
CA ALA A 3 12.06 -33.13 0.43
C ALA A 3 12.45 -31.64 0.22
N ALA A 4 12.94 -31.28 -0.97
CA ALA A 4 13.30 -29.90 -1.31
C ALA A 4 12.07 -29.00 -1.55
N THR A 5 10.99 -29.58 -2.08
CA THR A 5 9.68 -28.89 -2.20
C THR A 5 9.09 -28.64 -0.82
N LYS A 6 9.12 -29.63 0.08
CA LYS A 6 8.64 -29.53 1.46
C LYS A 6 9.46 -28.57 2.30
N GLU A 7 10.79 -28.52 2.14
CA GLU A 7 11.65 -27.50 2.78
C GLU A 7 11.37 -26.10 2.25
N ARG A 8 11.13 -25.90 0.95
CA ARG A 8 10.74 -24.61 0.37
C ARG A 8 9.34 -24.16 0.80
N GLU A 9 8.37 -25.08 0.89
CA GLU A 9 7.01 -24.81 1.39
C GLU A 9 7.01 -24.49 2.90
N LEU A 10 7.73 -25.27 3.71
CA LEU A 10 7.93 -24.98 5.14
C LEU A 10 8.70 -23.69 5.38
N SER A 11 9.58 -23.31 4.44
CA SER A 11 10.31 -22.05 4.46
C SER A 11 9.38 -20.87 4.14
N GLY A 12 8.50 -21.02 3.15
CA GLY A 12 7.48 -20.02 2.79
C GLY A 12 6.44 -19.82 3.88
N ASP A 13 5.96 -20.89 4.51
CA ASP A 13 4.97 -20.80 5.60
C ASP A 13 5.54 -20.08 6.84
N LYS A 14 6.81 -20.32 7.18
CA LYS A 14 7.49 -19.61 8.27
C LYS A 14 7.70 -18.13 7.94
N ALA A 15 8.15 -17.81 6.73
CA ALA A 15 8.30 -16.43 6.29
C ALA A 15 6.96 -15.68 6.35
N LYS A 16 5.88 -16.30 5.87
CA LYS A 16 4.52 -15.76 5.93
C LYS A 16 4.08 -15.48 7.37
N ARG A 17 4.25 -16.44 8.28
CA ARG A 17 3.96 -16.28 9.72
C ARG A 17 4.75 -15.14 10.36
N ILE A 18 6.01 -14.96 9.98
CA ILE A 18 6.84 -13.86 10.48
C ILE A 18 6.29 -12.52 10.00
N VAL A 19 5.90 -12.41 8.73
CA VAL A 19 5.27 -11.19 8.18
C VAL A 19 3.93 -10.90 8.87
N ASP A 20 3.10 -11.92 9.07
CA ASP A 20 1.82 -11.79 9.81
C ASP A 20 2.04 -11.29 11.25
N ALA A 21 2.98 -11.90 11.98
CA ALA A 21 3.31 -11.48 13.33
C ALA A 21 3.90 -10.06 13.37
N MET A 22 4.71 -9.67 12.39
CA MET A 22 5.20 -8.29 12.32
C MET A 22 4.05 -7.31 12.07
N ARG A 23 3.16 -7.62 11.14
CA ARG A 23 1.97 -6.80 10.84
C ARG A 23 1.12 -6.58 12.09
N ASP A 24 0.80 -7.65 12.81
CA ASP A 24 0.00 -7.60 14.04
C ASP A 24 0.72 -6.88 15.19
N SER A 25 2.05 -7.00 15.27
CA SER A 25 2.86 -6.24 16.22
C SER A 25 2.83 -4.74 15.89
N VAL A 26 2.98 -4.36 14.61
CA VAL A 26 2.94 -2.96 14.17
C VAL A 26 1.58 -2.34 14.45
N ALA A 27 0.50 -3.04 14.15
CA ALA A 27 -0.86 -2.56 14.43
C ALA A 27 -1.11 -2.31 15.93
N ARG A 28 -0.54 -3.15 16.82
CA ARG A 28 -0.75 -3.02 18.27
C ARG A 28 0.24 -2.10 19.00
N ARG A 29 1.48 -2.00 18.50
CA ARG A 29 2.61 -1.40 19.24
C ARG A 29 3.31 -0.28 18.47
N GLY A 30 2.89 -0.01 17.24
CA GLY A 30 3.65 0.79 16.28
C GLY A 30 4.93 0.07 15.83
N ALA A 31 5.53 0.58 14.77
CA ALA A 31 6.73 -0.04 14.20
C ALA A 31 7.98 0.18 15.08
N ALA A 32 8.07 1.27 15.83
CA ALA A 32 9.09 1.47 16.87
C ALA A 32 9.02 0.43 18.00
N GLY A 33 7.82 0.05 18.45
CA GLY A 33 7.61 -0.94 19.53
C GLY A 33 7.70 -2.40 19.07
N SER A 34 7.80 -2.65 17.77
CA SER A 34 7.81 -3.98 17.17
C SER A 34 9.24 -4.51 17.02
N THR A 35 9.69 -5.33 17.96
CA THR A 35 11.06 -5.90 17.94
C THR A 35 11.07 -7.31 17.37
N PHE A 36 12.20 -7.72 16.77
CA PHE A 36 12.41 -9.11 16.32
C PHE A 36 12.18 -10.15 17.42
N GLU A 37 12.41 -9.81 18.68
CA GLU A 37 12.13 -10.71 19.80
C GLU A 37 10.62 -10.94 20.00
N HIS A 38 9.82 -9.86 19.97
CA HIS A 38 8.36 -9.96 20.05
C HIS A 38 7.80 -10.76 18.87
N VAL A 39 8.25 -10.43 17.66
CA VAL A 39 7.77 -11.06 16.43
C VAL A 39 8.17 -12.53 16.38
N ALA A 40 9.40 -12.88 16.78
CA ALA A 40 9.82 -14.29 16.82
C ALA A 40 8.95 -15.12 17.76
N ARG A 41 8.63 -14.58 18.95
CA ARG A 41 7.75 -15.23 19.92
C ARG A 41 6.34 -15.40 19.38
N GLU A 42 5.76 -14.35 18.78
CA GLU A 42 4.40 -14.38 18.22
C GLU A 42 4.30 -15.30 16.99
N ALA A 43 5.30 -15.26 16.11
CA ALA A 43 5.39 -16.15 14.96
C ALA A 43 5.77 -17.59 15.32
N GLY A 44 6.13 -17.89 16.58
CA GLY A 44 6.55 -19.23 17.02
C GLY A 44 7.82 -19.73 16.34
N VAL A 45 8.81 -18.85 16.13
CA VAL A 45 10.09 -19.15 15.47
C VAL A 45 11.27 -18.60 16.28
N SER A 46 12.51 -18.97 15.91
CA SER A 46 13.70 -18.40 16.54
C SER A 46 14.02 -17.02 15.98
N ARG A 47 14.61 -16.14 16.79
CA ARG A 47 15.11 -14.83 16.34
C ARG A 47 16.12 -14.95 15.19
N GLY A 48 16.97 -15.98 15.21
CA GLY A 48 17.92 -16.24 14.12
C GLY A 48 17.24 -16.47 12.78
N LEU A 49 16.03 -17.04 12.77
CA LEU A 49 15.27 -17.27 11.55
C LEU A 49 14.76 -15.96 10.91
N LEU A 50 14.39 -14.96 11.72
CA LEU A 50 14.01 -13.63 11.22
C LEU A 50 15.20 -12.94 10.54
N HIS A 51 16.38 -13.00 11.17
CA HIS A 51 17.60 -12.47 10.56
C HIS A 51 17.97 -13.22 9.27
N TYR A 52 17.77 -14.53 9.22
CA TYR A 52 18.01 -15.33 8.02
C TYR A 52 17.11 -14.91 6.85
N TYR A 53 15.80 -14.74 7.08
CA TYR A 53 14.86 -14.38 6.00
C TYR A 53 14.91 -12.90 5.61
N PHE A 54 14.98 -12.01 6.59
CA PHE A 54 14.72 -10.57 6.36
C PHE A 54 15.95 -9.70 6.63
N GLY A 55 16.95 -10.20 7.37
CA GLY A 55 18.14 -9.44 7.74
C GLY A 55 17.88 -8.39 8.83
N THR A 56 17.06 -7.38 8.51
CA THR A 56 16.76 -6.21 9.37
C THR A 56 15.27 -6.05 9.63
N LYS A 57 14.93 -5.25 10.66
CA LYS A 57 13.54 -4.91 10.99
C LYS A 57 12.88 -4.16 9.83
N GLU A 58 13.61 -3.23 9.25
CA GLU A 58 13.16 -2.37 8.16
C GLU A 58 12.84 -3.19 6.91
N ARG A 59 13.65 -4.21 6.60
CA ARG A 59 13.34 -5.15 5.50
C ARG A 59 12.10 -5.98 5.77
N LEU A 60 11.91 -6.45 7.00
CA LEU A 60 10.68 -7.14 7.36
C LEU A 60 9.45 -6.21 7.26
N LEU A 61 9.59 -4.94 7.64
CA LEU A 61 8.56 -3.92 7.46
C LEU A 61 8.24 -3.65 5.98
N VAL A 62 9.24 -3.64 5.09
CA VAL A 62 9.03 -3.58 3.64
C VAL A 62 8.17 -4.75 3.16
N GLU A 63 8.44 -5.98 3.62
CA GLU A 63 7.63 -7.15 3.24
C GLU A 63 6.19 -7.08 3.79
N VAL A 64 6.01 -6.49 4.98
CA VAL A 64 4.67 -6.19 5.51
C VAL A 64 3.95 -5.25 4.55
N VAL A 65 4.54 -4.11 4.21
CA VAL A 65 3.94 -3.14 3.26
C VAL A 65 3.69 -3.77 1.91
N ARG A 66 4.62 -4.57 1.38
CA ARG A 66 4.45 -5.25 0.08
C ARG A 66 3.18 -6.09 0.05
N ARG A 67 3.02 -6.97 1.02
CA ARG A 67 1.84 -7.84 1.11
C ARG A 67 0.57 -7.03 1.30
N ASP A 68 0.65 -5.97 2.10
CA ASP A 68 -0.44 -5.05 2.34
C ASP A 68 -0.86 -4.28 1.08
N SER A 69 0.10 -3.85 0.27
CA SER A 69 -0.13 -3.23 -1.04
C SER A 69 -0.76 -4.23 -2.02
N GLU A 70 -0.27 -5.47 -2.08
CA GLU A 70 -0.81 -6.52 -2.97
C GLU A 70 -2.30 -6.81 -2.67
N LEU A 71 -2.66 -6.95 -1.38
CA LEU A 71 -4.05 -7.17 -0.98
C LEU A 71 -4.95 -5.98 -1.34
N ARG A 72 -4.45 -4.76 -1.20
CA ARG A 72 -5.19 -3.53 -1.54
C ARG A 72 -5.36 -3.36 -3.03
N VAL A 73 -4.31 -3.64 -3.81
CA VAL A 73 -4.37 -3.65 -5.27
C VAL A 73 -5.41 -4.66 -5.75
N ALA A 74 -5.42 -5.88 -5.19
CA ALA A 74 -6.43 -6.88 -5.55
C ALA A 74 -7.87 -6.42 -5.24
N ARG A 75 -8.11 -5.80 -4.07
CA ARG A 75 -9.43 -5.21 -3.73
C ARG A 75 -9.81 -4.10 -4.70
N LEU A 76 -8.86 -3.23 -5.04
CA LEU A 76 -9.08 -2.14 -5.99
C LEU A 76 -9.42 -2.67 -7.39
N ASP A 77 -8.74 -3.74 -7.83
CA ASP A 77 -9.02 -4.40 -9.12
C ASP A 77 -10.44 -4.96 -9.18
N GLU A 78 -10.91 -5.61 -8.11
CA GLU A 78 -12.27 -6.12 -8.02
C GLU A 78 -13.29 -4.98 -8.16
N MET A 79 -13.12 -3.90 -7.39
CA MET A 79 -14.02 -2.74 -7.41
C MET A 79 -14.00 -2.00 -8.76
N LEU A 80 -12.82 -1.78 -9.33
CA LEU A 80 -12.68 -1.16 -10.66
C LEU A 80 -13.23 -2.08 -11.75
N GLY A 81 -13.11 -3.40 -11.61
CA GLY A 81 -13.69 -4.37 -12.54
C GLY A 81 -15.21 -4.21 -12.72
N GLU A 82 -15.91 -3.78 -11.67
CA GLU A 82 -17.36 -3.53 -11.69
C GLU A 82 -17.74 -2.14 -12.19
N ALA A 83 -16.82 -1.17 -12.21
CA ALA A 83 -17.07 0.19 -12.67
C ALA A 83 -17.48 0.25 -14.16
N ARG A 84 -18.52 1.03 -14.46
CA ARG A 84 -19.13 1.21 -15.80
C ARG A 84 -19.14 2.66 -16.26
N SER A 85 -18.80 3.60 -15.39
CA SER A 85 -18.64 5.02 -15.70
C SER A 85 -17.40 5.62 -15.03
N ALA A 86 -16.98 6.79 -15.49
CA ALA A 86 -15.92 7.56 -14.82
C ALA A 86 -16.32 7.96 -13.38
N ASP A 87 -17.62 8.10 -13.12
CA ASP A 87 -18.15 8.39 -11.78
C ASP A 87 -17.99 7.19 -10.85
N ASP A 88 -18.26 5.97 -11.35
CA ASP A 88 -18.00 4.74 -10.57
C ASP A 88 -16.50 4.60 -10.24
N VAL A 89 -15.61 4.89 -11.20
CA VAL A 89 -14.15 4.86 -10.97
C VAL A 89 -13.75 5.89 -9.92
N LEU A 90 -14.30 7.10 -9.99
CA LEU A 90 -14.05 8.14 -9.00
C LEU A 90 -14.53 7.71 -7.61
N ASP A 91 -15.74 7.17 -7.50
CA ASP A 91 -16.31 6.69 -6.24
C ASP A 91 -15.44 5.58 -5.61
N VAL A 92 -14.94 4.64 -6.43
CA VAL A 92 -14.01 3.60 -5.98
C VAL A 92 -12.71 4.20 -5.44
N LEU A 93 -12.11 5.15 -6.14
CA LEU A 93 -10.85 5.78 -5.71
C LEU A 93 -11.02 6.59 -4.42
N VAL A 94 -12.09 7.39 -4.33
CA VAL A 94 -12.38 8.20 -3.15
C VAL A 94 -12.69 7.32 -1.94
N SER A 95 -13.61 6.36 -2.09
CA SER A 95 -13.98 5.45 -0.98
C SER A 95 -12.81 4.60 -0.50
N SER A 96 -11.96 4.11 -1.41
CA SER A 96 -10.77 3.35 -1.06
C SER A 96 -9.76 4.19 -0.27
N LEU A 97 -9.57 5.46 -0.63
CA LEU A 97 -8.70 6.37 0.10
C LEU A 97 -9.25 6.68 1.49
N THR A 98 -10.54 7.03 1.59
CA THR A 98 -11.19 7.33 2.87
C THR A 98 -11.14 6.14 3.81
N ASP A 99 -11.45 4.92 3.33
CA ASP A 99 -11.35 3.69 4.12
C ASP A 99 -9.93 3.45 4.66
N LEU A 100 -8.91 3.69 3.83
CA LEU A 100 -7.51 3.57 4.24
C LEU A 100 -7.11 4.55 5.34
N ILE A 101 -7.64 5.78 5.29
CA ILE A 101 -7.35 6.82 6.29
C ILE A 101 -8.08 6.52 7.60
N GLU A 102 -9.37 6.19 7.52
CA GLU A 102 -10.24 6.06 8.70
C GLU A 102 -10.08 4.71 9.40
N ASN A 103 -10.01 3.61 8.64
CA ASN A 103 -10.07 2.25 9.18
C ASN A 103 -8.71 1.55 9.19
N GLU A 104 -7.77 1.96 8.33
CA GLU A 104 -6.45 1.33 8.20
C GLU A 104 -5.24 2.30 8.28
N PRO A 105 -5.21 3.30 9.18
CA PRO A 105 -4.20 4.36 9.19
C PRO A 105 -2.76 3.83 9.40
N SER A 106 -2.61 2.62 9.96
CA SER A 106 -1.32 1.96 10.13
C SER A 106 -0.54 1.78 8.84
N PHE A 107 -1.22 1.70 7.68
CA PHE A 107 -0.56 1.59 6.38
C PHE A 107 0.26 2.84 6.07
N PHE A 108 -0.34 4.03 6.13
CA PHE A 108 0.34 5.30 5.87
C PHE A 108 1.44 5.57 6.89
N LEU A 109 1.18 5.33 8.19
CA LEU A 109 2.18 5.49 9.23
C LEU A 109 3.42 4.61 8.98
N LEU A 110 3.22 3.38 8.51
CA LEU A 110 4.32 2.49 8.18
C LEU A 110 5.09 2.96 6.93
N ILE A 111 4.40 3.44 5.90
CA ILE A 111 5.02 4.08 4.73
C ILE A 111 5.89 5.27 5.14
N TYR A 112 5.40 6.13 6.04
CA TYR A 112 6.16 7.28 6.53
C TYR A 112 7.39 6.86 7.36
N GLU A 113 7.28 5.81 8.18
CA GLU A 113 8.44 5.24 8.89
C GLU A 113 9.49 4.71 7.90
N LEU A 114 9.07 3.96 6.88
CA LEU A 114 9.97 3.43 5.86
C LEU A 114 10.60 4.53 5.00
N PHE A 115 9.86 5.58 4.66
CA PHE A 115 10.41 6.76 3.99
C PHE A 115 11.52 7.41 4.82
N SER A 116 11.28 7.59 6.13
CA SER A 116 12.28 8.12 7.06
C SER A 116 13.49 7.19 7.20
N ALA A 117 13.27 5.87 7.26
CA ALA A 117 14.33 4.87 7.32
C ALA A 117 15.20 4.87 6.05
N GLY A 118 14.58 5.01 4.87
CA GLY A 118 15.27 5.06 3.57
C GLY A 118 16.33 6.15 3.48
N ARG A 119 16.19 7.25 4.23
CA ARG A 119 17.21 8.32 4.30
C ARG A 119 18.55 7.87 4.89
N ARG A 120 18.56 6.78 5.66
CA ARG A 120 19.76 6.19 6.27
C ARG A 120 20.11 4.83 5.66
N HIS A 121 19.18 4.21 4.97
CA HIS A 121 19.27 2.86 4.41
C HIS A 121 18.86 2.87 2.94
N PRO A 122 19.81 3.11 2.00
CA PRO A 122 19.52 3.19 0.57
C PRO A 122 18.79 1.96 0.02
N GLU A 123 19.04 0.78 0.58
CA GLU A 123 18.36 -0.46 0.23
C GLU A 123 16.86 -0.42 0.57
N ILE A 124 16.47 0.26 1.65
CA ILE A 124 15.06 0.43 2.02
C ILE A 124 14.40 1.46 1.10
N GLN A 125 15.11 2.55 0.78
CA GLN A 125 14.62 3.52 -0.19
C GLN A 125 14.34 2.88 -1.55
N GLU A 126 15.24 2.02 -2.02
CA GLU A 126 15.08 1.30 -3.29
C GLU A 126 13.85 0.39 -3.26
N GLU A 127 13.67 -0.40 -2.20
CA GLU A 127 12.52 -1.31 -2.09
C GLU A 127 11.18 -0.56 -1.99
N VAL A 128 11.13 0.53 -1.22
CA VAL A 128 9.95 1.40 -1.15
C VAL A 128 9.66 2.01 -2.53
N GLY A 129 10.69 2.48 -3.24
CA GLY A 129 10.54 3.00 -4.60
C GLY A 129 9.96 1.98 -5.57
N LYS A 130 10.38 0.71 -5.48
CA LYS A 130 9.82 -0.40 -6.27
C LYS A 130 8.35 -0.63 -5.95
N LEU A 131 7.95 -0.57 -4.68
CA LEU A 131 6.54 -0.72 -4.26
C LEU A 131 5.63 0.36 -4.85
N PHE A 132 6.05 1.64 -4.76
CA PHE A 132 5.31 2.75 -5.36
C PHE A 132 5.26 2.63 -6.89
N SER A 133 6.37 2.24 -7.53
CA SER A 133 6.40 2.05 -8.98
C SER A 133 5.48 0.93 -9.44
N HIS A 134 5.50 -0.21 -8.75
CA HIS A 134 4.65 -1.35 -9.07
C HIS A 134 3.17 -1.00 -8.95
N THR A 135 2.79 -0.35 -7.83
CA THR A 135 1.40 0.10 -7.61
C THR A 135 0.97 1.11 -8.68
N ARG A 136 1.82 2.09 -8.99
CA ARG A 136 1.51 3.10 -10.02
C ARG A 136 1.30 2.48 -11.40
N THR A 137 2.22 1.62 -11.84
CA THR A 137 2.12 0.95 -13.15
C THR A 137 0.87 0.08 -13.22
N HIS A 138 0.60 -0.71 -12.17
CA HIS A 138 -0.57 -1.58 -12.14
C HIS A 138 -1.89 -0.80 -12.24
N VAL A 139 -2.09 0.22 -11.41
CA VAL A 139 -3.32 1.03 -11.45
C VAL A 139 -3.43 1.78 -12.78
N ALA A 140 -2.31 2.24 -13.35
CA ALA A 140 -2.31 2.87 -14.67
C ALA A 140 -2.76 1.91 -15.77
N ASP A 141 -2.35 0.64 -15.71
CA ASP A 141 -2.82 -0.39 -16.64
C ASP A 141 -4.32 -0.66 -16.51
N VAL A 142 -4.86 -0.69 -15.29
CA VAL A 142 -6.31 -0.80 -15.07
C VAL A 142 -7.06 0.40 -15.65
N LEU A 143 -6.57 1.63 -15.44
CA LEU A 143 -7.19 2.82 -16.03
C LEU A 143 -7.11 2.84 -17.56
N ARG A 144 -6.02 2.34 -18.16
CA ARG A 144 -5.90 2.17 -19.62
C ARG A 144 -6.93 1.18 -20.15
N LEU A 145 -7.17 0.07 -19.44
CA LEU A 145 -8.22 -0.87 -19.81
C LEU A 145 -9.61 -0.22 -19.75
N LYS A 146 -9.90 0.58 -18.71
CA LYS A 146 -11.14 1.34 -18.62
C LYS A 146 -11.32 2.38 -19.71
N GLU A 147 -10.24 3.02 -20.13
CA GLU A 147 -10.26 3.91 -21.30
C GLU A 147 -10.59 3.14 -22.60
N GLN A 148 -9.97 1.97 -22.80
CA GLN A 148 -10.24 1.11 -23.97
C GLN A 148 -11.68 0.56 -23.99
N GLU A 149 -12.25 0.30 -22.81
CA GLU A 149 -13.66 -0.08 -22.64
C GLU A 149 -14.64 1.09 -22.88
N GLY A 150 -14.14 2.32 -23.00
CA GLY A 150 -14.96 3.53 -23.13
C GLY A 150 -15.65 3.96 -21.82
N VAL A 151 -15.20 3.43 -20.68
CA VAL A 151 -15.73 3.75 -19.34
C VAL A 151 -15.31 5.15 -18.89
N LEU A 152 -14.10 5.58 -19.29
CA LEU A 152 -13.51 6.87 -18.98
C LEU A 152 -12.67 7.36 -20.17
N SER A 153 -12.18 8.60 -20.12
CA SER A 153 -11.21 9.11 -21.10
C SER A 153 -10.18 9.96 -20.38
N LEU A 154 -8.95 9.44 -20.28
CA LEU A 154 -7.89 10.10 -19.54
C LEU A 154 -7.45 11.37 -20.27
N ARG A 155 -7.36 12.46 -19.52
CA ARG A 155 -6.88 13.74 -20.05
C ARG A 155 -5.36 13.75 -20.28
N PHE A 156 -4.64 12.94 -19.51
CA PHE A 156 -3.19 12.83 -19.52
C PHE A 156 -2.77 11.35 -19.61
N ASP A 157 -1.47 11.08 -19.70
CA ASP A 157 -0.95 9.71 -19.59
C ASP A 157 -1.42 9.04 -18.29
N ALA A 158 -1.69 7.74 -18.35
CA ALA A 158 -2.24 6.99 -17.24
C ALA A 158 -1.27 6.93 -16.04
N GLU A 159 0.03 6.75 -16.27
CA GLU A 159 0.99 6.75 -15.15
C GLU A 159 1.12 8.13 -14.53
N ALA A 160 1.13 9.20 -15.34
CA ALA A 160 1.14 10.57 -14.81
C ALA A 160 -0.12 10.89 -14.00
N THR A 161 -1.29 10.43 -14.48
CA THR A 161 -2.58 10.58 -13.78
C THR A 161 -2.54 9.87 -12.43
N VAL A 162 -2.12 8.59 -12.41
CA VAL A 162 -2.03 7.81 -11.16
C VAL A 162 -0.98 8.40 -10.21
N ALA A 163 0.18 8.86 -10.71
CA ALA A 163 1.19 9.50 -9.88
C ALA A 163 0.64 10.74 -9.15
N TYR A 164 -0.14 11.56 -9.85
CA TYR A 164 -0.78 12.73 -9.25
C TYR A 164 -1.86 12.33 -8.23
N LEU A 165 -2.70 11.34 -8.54
CA LEU A 165 -3.73 10.85 -7.61
C LEU A 165 -3.12 10.27 -6.33
N LEU A 166 -2.03 9.49 -6.44
CA LEU A 166 -1.29 8.98 -5.28
C LEU A 166 -0.71 10.12 -4.45
N ALA A 167 -0.11 11.14 -5.08
CA ALA A 167 0.43 12.30 -4.37
C ALA A 167 -0.66 13.09 -3.62
N LEU A 168 -1.85 13.24 -4.21
CA LEU A 168 -3.01 13.82 -3.53
C LEU A 168 -3.45 12.95 -2.33
N GLY A 169 -3.58 11.64 -2.53
CA GLY A 169 -3.97 10.69 -1.48
C GLY A 169 -3.01 10.70 -0.30
N ASP A 170 -1.70 10.65 -0.56
CA ASP A 170 -0.66 10.76 0.47
C ASP A 170 -0.74 12.08 1.24
N GLY A 171 -1.07 13.18 0.55
CA GLY A 171 -1.27 14.50 1.15
C GLY A 171 -2.51 14.60 2.02
N PHE A 172 -3.61 13.96 1.63
CA PHE A 172 -4.82 13.86 2.46
C PHE A 172 -4.58 13.03 3.71
N ALA A 173 -3.97 11.85 3.55
CA ALA A 173 -3.61 10.99 4.67
C ALA A 173 -2.67 11.71 5.65
N LEU A 174 -1.65 12.41 5.15
CA LEU A 174 -0.71 13.13 6.01
C LEU A 174 -1.41 14.19 6.86
N GLN A 175 -2.33 14.95 6.27
CA GLN A 175 -3.05 16.01 6.98
C GLN A 175 -4.03 15.43 8.00
N ALA A 176 -4.88 14.48 7.59
CA ALA A 176 -5.88 13.86 8.46
C ALA A 176 -5.23 13.13 9.67
N LEU A 177 -4.10 12.44 9.44
CA LEU A 177 -3.38 11.75 10.51
C LEU A 177 -2.57 12.70 11.41
N SER A 178 -2.26 13.92 10.94
CA SER A 178 -1.55 14.93 11.73
C SER A 178 -2.49 15.78 12.59
N ASP A 179 -3.71 16.04 12.12
CA ASP A 179 -4.74 16.79 12.84
C ASP A 179 -6.07 16.04 12.82
N PRO A 180 -6.38 15.24 13.86
CA PRO A 180 -7.62 14.49 13.96
C PRO A 180 -8.91 15.34 14.00
N ASN A 181 -8.79 16.66 14.17
CA ASN A 181 -9.94 17.58 14.20
C ASN A 181 -10.10 18.35 12.89
N LEU A 182 -9.26 18.07 11.87
CA LEU A 182 -9.35 18.71 10.57
C LEU A 182 -10.71 18.42 9.92
N ASP A 183 -11.44 19.47 9.55
CA ASP A 183 -12.59 19.33 8.62
C ASP A 183 -12.04 19.24 7.19
N ASP A 184 -11.91 18.02 6.69
CA ASP A 184 -11.32 17.72 5.38
C ASP A 184 -12.34 17.74 4.23
N ARG A 185 -13.64 17.94 4.51
CA ARG A 185 -14.72 17.84 3.51
C ARG A 185 -14.48 18.70 2.28
N ALA A 186 -14.11 19.96 2.47
CA ALA A 186 -13.82 20.87 1.36
C ALA A 186 -12.58 20.45 0.56
N ALA A 187 -11.59 19.85 1.24
CA ALA A 187 -10.38 19.36 0.60
C ALA A 187 -10.65 18.07 -0.20
N VAL A 188 -11.47 17.16 0.33
CA VAL A 188 -11.96 15.96 -0.35
C VAL A 188 -12.79 16.32 -1.58
N GLU A 189 -13.70 17.31 -1.48
CA GLU A 189 -14.48 17.80 -2.62
C GLU A 189 -13.57 18.35 -3.74
N ALA A 190 -12.57 19.16 -3.39
CA ALA A 190 -11.59 19.66 -4.34
C ALA A 190 -10.75 18.52 -4.97
N GLY A 191 -10.38 17.52 -4.17
CA GLY A 191 -9.69 16.31 -4.63
C GLY A 191 -10.52 15.51 -5.63
N ALA A 192 -11.79 15.27 -5.34
CA ALA A 192 -12.72 14.57 -6.22
C ALA A 192 -12.95 15.31 -7.54
N ALA A 193 -13.10 16.65 -7.49
CA ALA A 193 -13.22 17.47 -8.70
C ALA A 193 -11.95 17.42 -9.55
N SER A 194 -10.77 17.46 -8.92
CA SER A 194 -9.47 17.30 -9.61
C SER A 194 -9.35 15.92 -10.26
N ALA A 195 -9.69 14.85 -9.52
CA ALA A 195 -9.69 13.49 -10.05
C ALA A 195 -10.65 13.33 -11.24
N ARG A 196 -11.87 13.86 -11.14
CA ARG A 196 -12.84 13.86 -12.25
C ARG A 196 -12.27 14.51 -13.51
N PHE A 197 -11.61 15.66 -13.36
CA PHE A 197 -10.99 16.37 -14.49
C PHE A 197 -9.90 15.55 -15.21
N LEU A 198 -9.18 14.70 -14.45
CA LEU A 198 -8.16 13.81 -15.01
C LEU A 198 -8.75 12.60 -15.72
N LEU A 199 -9.87 12.07 -15.22
CA LEU A 199 -10.53 10.87 -15.73
C LEU A 199 -11.49 11.12 -16.90
N VAL A 200 -11.84 12.38 -17.17
CA VAL A 200 -12.77 12.76 -18.24
C VAL A 200 -12.19 13.86 -19.12
N LYS A 201 -11.94 13.51 -20.37
CA LYS A 201 -11.68 14.44 -21.47
C LYS A 201 -13.01 14.95 -22.04
N GLU A 202 -13.15 16.27 -22.12
CA GLU A 202 -14.28 16.93 -22.81
C GLU A 202 -14.22 16.72 -24.32
#